data_AF-A0A091AFF4-F1
#
_entry.id   AF-A0A091AFF4-F1
#
_cell.length_a   1.000
_cell.length_b   1.000
_cell.length_c   1.000
_cell.angle_alpha   90.00
_cell.angle_beta   90.00
_cell.angle_gamma   90.00
#
_symmetry.space_group_name_H-M   'P 1'
#
loop_
_entity.id
_entity.type
_entity.pdbx_description
1 polymer ?
#
loop_
_entity_poly.entity_id
_entity_poly.type
_entity_poly.pdbx_seq_one_letter_code
_entity_poly.pdbx_strand_id
1 'polypeptide(L)'
;MYVSRILIVGPHDMGSGAMTTDNKVILFADILGFAALTESFPLDVDRCRVGDRPIAYQFGEIFEASRNELAHTFSGFHSSLRGALSLARMNHPLTAITFSDSVFIATTHAYEAVNIAINLFHALLPQKIPMRMGIAYGTFAALRFRSDITVDSGDHAAQFLGTAVVRAHAAETCGIKGLRILIHPSVMPLLDDIHHNPVLTEGRLHPLRHIECSEREQLNKAGVLHEIDYWHLTPTSEAKAWRGLQDMWNKAPLSEVEHYEVTAEAINRMRIAQGREPLKKLHRRTLP
;
A
#
# COMPACT_ATOMS: atom_id res chain seq x y z
N MET A 1 -22.37 21.88 0.93
CA MET A 1 -22.59 20.56 0.30
C MET A 1 -21.35 20.25 -0.54
N TYR A 2 -20.33 19.65 0.09
CA TYR A 2 -19.03 19.37 -0.56
C TYR A 2 -19.06 17.95 -1.11
N VAL A 3 -19.04 17.85 -2.43
CA VAL A 3 -18.92 16.60 -3.18
C VAL A 3 -17.50 16.06 -2.95
N SER A 4 -17.38 14.87 -2.38
CA SER A 4 -16.12 14.12 -2.37
C SER A 4 -15.66 13.95 -3.81
N ARG A 5 -14.58 14.64 -4.20
CA ARG A 5 -13.98 14.47 -5.52
C ARG A 5 -13.27 13.14 -5.56
N ILE A 6 -13.94 12.11 -6.09
CA ILE A 6 -13.26 10.91 -6.58
C ILE A 6 -12.40 11.36 -7.77
N LEU A 7 -11.07 11.32 -7.59
CA LEU A 7 -10.11 11.90 -8.52
C LEU A 7 -9.77 10.88 -9.63
N ILE A 8 -10.65 10.79 -10.62
CA ILE A 8 -10.45 10.01 -11.86
C ILE A 8 -10.19 10.99 -13.01
N VAL A 9 -8.97 10.99 -13.54
CA VAL A 9 -8.67 11.57 -14.85
C VAL A 9 -8.28 10.39 -15.74
N GLY A 10 -9.25 9.89 -16.51
CA GLY A 10 -9.00 8.98 -17.62
C GLY A 10 -9.00 9.76 -18.95
N PRO A 11 -8.31 9.27 -19.99
CA PRO A 11 -8.33 9.91 -21.29
C PRO A 11 -9.74 9.86 -21.89
N HIS A 12 -10.22 11.00 -22.39
CA HIS A 12 -11.42 11.08 -23.21
C HIS A 12 -11.11 10.44 -24.56
N ASP A 13 -11.70 9.28 -24.84
CA ASP A 13 -11.92 8.83 -26.21
C ASP A 13 -13.23 8.04 -26.30
N MET A 14 -14.22 8.64 -26.97
CA MET A 14 -15.48 7.97 -27.32
C MET A 14 -15.32 7.35 -28.70
N GLY A 15 -14.76 6.15 -28.73
CA GLY A 15 -14.73 5.27 -29.89
C GLY A 15 -15.07 3.86 -29.44
N SER A 16 -15.87 3.14 -30.23
CA SER A 16 -16.25 1.74 -29.99
C SER A 16 -15.01 0.83 -29.99
N GLY A 17 -14.32 0.77 -28.85
CA GLY A 17 -13.12 -0.03 -28.66
C GLY A 17 -13.48 -1.42 -28.19
N ALA A 18 -13.06 -2.45 -28.92
CA ALA A 18 -12.95 -3.79 -28.37
C ALA A 18 -12.20 -3.69 -27.04
N MET A 19 -12.76 -4.25 -25.95
CA MET A 19 -12.06 -4.29 -24.66
C MET A 19 -10.77 -5.08 -24.84
N THR A 20 -9.65 -4.39 -24.96
CA THR A 20 -8.33 -5.03 -24.90
C THR A 20 -8.11 -5.44 -23.46
N THR A 21 -8.29 -6.73 -23.19
CA THR A 21 -7.85 -7.33 -21.92
C THR A 21 -6.33 -7.31 -21.91
N ASP A 22 -5.77 -6.25 -21.36
CA ASP A 22 -4.34 -6.12 -21.18
C ASP A 22 -3.92 -6.83 -19.90
N ASN A 23 -2.75 -7.47 -19.94
CA ASN A 23 -2.09 -7.87 -18.71
C ASN A 23 -1.55 -6.62 -18.01
N LYS A 24 -1.82 -6.53 -16.70
CA LYS A 24 -1.38 -5.45 -15.82
C LYS A 24 -0.75 -6.04 -14.57
N VAL A 25 0.09 -5.24 -13.93
CA VAL A 25 0.54 -5.51 -12.56
C VAL A 25 -0.40 -4.76 -11.63
N ILE A 26 -1.04 -5.49 -10.72
CA ILE A 26 -1.97 -4.95 -9.73
C ILE A 26 -1.31 -4.97 -8.36
N LEU A 27 -1.27 -3.81 -7.73
CA LEU A 27 -1.02 -3.64 -6.31
C LEU A 27 -2.37 -3.53 -5.59
N PHE A 28 -2.62 -4.42 -4.64
CA PHE A 28 -3.69 -4.29 -3.66
C PHE A 28 -3.07 -3.92 -2.31
N ALA A 29 -3.63 -2.92 -1.63
CA ALA A 29 -3.19 -2.47 -0.32
C ALA A 29 -4.39 -2.30 0.62
N ASP A 30 -4.23 -2.72 1.87
CA ASP A 30 -5.28 -2.69 2.89
C ASP A 30 -4.72 -2.27 4.26
N ILE A 31 -5.49 -1.47 5.01
CA ILE A 31 -5.17 -1.09 6.39
C ILE A 31 -5.59 -2.21 7.34
N LEU A 32 -4.62 -2.80 8.04
CA LEU A 32 -4.89 -3.85 9.00
C LEU A 32 -5.64 -3.30 10.23
N GLY A 33 -6.73 -3.97 10.61
CA GLY A 33 -7.51 -3.62 11.81
C GLY A 33 -8.44 -2.41 11.66
N PHE A 34 -8.63 -1.90 10.44
CA PHE A 34 -9.48 -0.72 10.21
C PHE A 34 -10.95 -0.92 10.61
N ALA A 35 -11.51 -2.12 10.40
CA ALA A 35 -12.86 -2.44 10.86
C ALA A 35 -13.00 -2.28 12.38
N ALA A 36 -12.06 -2.83 13.16
CA ALA A 36 -12.05 -2.68 14.62
C ALA A 36 -11.89 -1.22 15.06
N LEU A 37 -11.07 -0.42 14.35
CA LEU A 37 -10.97 1.02 14.57
C LEU A 37 -12.30 1.74 14.31
N THR A 38 -13.00 1.37 13.23
CA THR A 38 -14.27 1.98 12.85
C THR A 38 -15.36 1.68 13.88
N GLU A 39 -15.38 0.48 14.45
CA GLU A 39 -16.33 0.10 15.51
C GLU A 39 -15.98 0.74 16.86
N SER A 40 -14.71 1.03 17.12
CA SER A 40 -14.23 1.52 18.42
C SER A 40 -14.30 3.04 18.58
N PHE A 41 -14.36 3.81 17.49
CA PHE A 41 -14.31 5.27 17.52
C PHE A 41 -15.52 5.91 16.83
N PRO A 42 -16.07 7.01 17.37
CA PRO A 42 -17.14 7.74 16.70
C PRO A 42 -16.64 8.35 15.38
N LEU A 43 -17.52 8.37 14.38
CA LEU A 43 -17.25 8.97 13.09
C LEU A 43 -17.16 10.50 13.21
N ASP A 44 -15.97 11.05 12.96
CA ASP A 44 -15.72 12.48 12.89
C ASP A 44 -15.48 12.88 11.43
N VAL A 45 -16.58 13.18 10.72
CA VAL A 45 -16.56 13.46 9.27
C VAL A 45 -15.70 14.67 8.94
N ASP A 46 -15.71 15.70 9.78
CA ASP A 46 -14.97 16.92 9.53
C ASP A 46 -13.46 16.68 9.65
N ARG A 47 -13.02 15.87 10.63
CA ARG A 47 -11.61 15.47 10.75
C ARG A 47 -11.14 14.51 9.65
N CYS A 48 -12.01 13.62 9.18
CA CYS A 48 -11.71 12.77 8.01
C CYS A 48 -11.53 13.59 6.72
N ARG A 49 -12.10 14.80 6.64
CA ARG A 49 -11.98 15.72 5.49
C ARG A 49 -10.79 16.67 5.56
N VAL A 50 -10.08 16.76 6.68
CA VAL A 50 -8.93 17.70 6.83
C VAL A 50 -7.83 17.41 5.81
N GLY A 51 -7.63 16.14 5.42
CA GLY A 51 -6.69 15.74 4.36
C GLY A 51 -7.05 16.25 2.95
N ASP A 52 -8.26 16.77 2.72
CA ASP A 52 -8.71 17.33 1.44
C ASP A 52 -8.48 18.86 1.35
N ARG A 53 -8.06 19.51 2.44
CA ARG A 53 -7.92 20.97 2.48
C ARG A 53 -6.56 21.43 1.92
N PRO A 54 -6.48 22.57 1.21
CA PRO A 54 -5.22 23.16 0.75
C PRO A 54 -4.24 23.42 1.91
N ILE A 55 -2.93 23.24 1.64
CA ILE A 55 -1.81 23.38 2.60
C ILE A 55 -1.87 24.67 3.43
N ALA A 56 -2.42 25.75 2.87
CA ALA A 56 -2.56 27.05 3.54
C ALA A 56 -3.41 27.01 4.83
N TYR A 57 -4.30 26.03 5.00
CA TYR A 57 -5.17 25.89 6.18
C TYR A 57 -4.63 24.91 7.24
N GLN A 58 -3.52 24.21 6.97
CA GLN A 58 -3.00 23.17 7.88
C GLN A 58 -2.22 23.73 9.06
N PHE A 59 -1.66 24.95 8.96
CA PHE A 59 -0.78 25.50 9.99
C PHE A 59 -1.43 25.73 11.37
N GLY A 60 -2.75 25.92 11.43
CA GLY A 60 -3.49 26.11 12.69
C GLY A 60 -3.91 24.81 13.40
N GLU A 61 -4.03 23.69 12.68
CA GLU A 61 -4.56 22.41 13.20
C GLU A 61 -3.44 21.40 13.57
N ILE A 62 -2.18 21.68 13.22
CA ILE A 62 -1.00 20.84 13.52
C ILE A 62 -0.79 20.59 15.02
N PHE A 63 -1.32 21.46 15.90
CA PHE A 63 -1.18 21.30 17.35
C PHE A 63 -2.26 20.41 18.00
N GLU A 64 -3.35 20.08 17.30
CA GLU A 64 -4.30 19.07 17.74
C GLU A 64 -4.05 17.76 16.98
N ALA A 65 -2.97 17.05 17.35
CA ALA A 65 -2.83 15.64 17.00
C ALA A 65 -4.15 14.94 17.38
N SER A 66 -4.89 14.44 16.38
CA SER A 66 -6.28 14.04 16.59
C SER A 66 -6.35 12.95 17.65
N ARG A 67 -7.03 13.22 18.77
CA ARG A 67 -7.36 12.22 19.80
C ARG A 67 -8.18 11.03 19.24
N ASN A 68 -8.67 11.13 18.00
CA ASN A 68 -9.42 10.09 17.31
C ASN A 68 -8.48 9.30 16.38
N GLU A 69 -8.17 8.05 16.74
CA GLU A 69 -7.25 7.18 15.98
C GLU A 69 -7.84 6.76 14.63
N LEU A 70 -9.16 6.65 14.49
CA LEU A 70 -9.84 6.38 13.22
C LEU A 70 -9.61 7.52 12.22
N ALA A 71 -9.87 8.77 12.63
CA ALA A 71 -9.69 9.94 11.78
C ALA A 71 -8.23 10.12 11.35
N HIS A 72 -7.29 9.90 12.28
CA HIS A 72 -5.86 9.91 11.99
C HIS A 72 -5.49 8.85 10.94
N THR A 73 -5.92 7.61 11.13
CA THR A 73 -5.60 6.47 10.25
C THR A 73 -6.19 6.68 8.86
N PHE A 74 -7.47 7.07 8.78
CA PHE A 74 -8.15 7.33 7.52
C PHE A 74 -7.50 8.48 6.76
N SER A 75 -7.39 9.68 7.38
CA SER A 75 -6.83 10.85 6.72
C SER A 75 -5.35 10.66 6.34
N GLY A 76 -4.56 10.00 7.20
CA GLY A 76 -3.16 9.70 6.95
C GLY A 76 -2.97 8.72 5.79
N PHE A 77 -3.81 7.68 5.70
CA PHE A 77 -3.82 6.76 4.56
C PHE A 77 -4.12 7.48 3.24
N HIS A 78 -5.24 8.20 3.18
CA HIS A 78 -5.67 8.88 1.95
C HIS A 78 -4.72 10.00 1.51
N SER A 79 -4.14 10.75 2.46
CA SER A 79 -3.11 11.77 2.19
C SER A 79 -1.85 11.13 1.60
N SER A 80 -1.35 10.06 2.21
CA SER A 80 -0.16 9.34 1.75
C SER A 80 -0.38 8.70 0.39
N LEU A 81 -1.56 8.10 0.18
CA LEU A 81 -1.98 7.52 -1.09
C LEU A 81 -2.04 8.56 -2.20
N ARG A 82 -2.63 9.73 -1.93
CA ARG A 82 -2.65 10.83 -2.90
C ARG A 82 -1.23 11.29 -3.27
N GLY A 83 -0.35 11.42 -2.29
CA GLY A 83 1.05 11.77 -2.52
C GLY A 83 1.75 10.74 -3.42
N ALA A 84 1.63 9.46 -3.11
CA ALA A 84 2.23 8.37 -3.89
C ALA A 84 1.66 8.30 -5.32
N LEU A 85 0.34 8.42 -5.47
CA LEU A 85 -0.31 8.43 -6.78
C LEU A 85 0.07 9.66 -7.61
N SER A 86 0.17 10.84 -6.98
CA SER A 86 0.62 12.06 -7.66
C SER A 86 2.05 11.90 -8.18
N LEU A 87 2.95 11.31 -7.39
CA LEU A 87 4.32 11.04 -7.81
C LEU A 87 4.38 10.03 -8.96
N ALA A 88 3.62 8.94 -8.86
CA ALA A 88 3.59 7.90 -9.90
C ALA A 88 3.03 8.40 -11.23
N ARG A 89 1.95 9.20 -11.20
CA ARG A 89 1.33 9.79 -12.40
C ARG A 89 2.23 10.75 -13.15
N MET A 90 3.25 11.32 -12.51
CA MET A 90 4.26 12.13 -13.21
C MET A 90 5.17 11.27 -14.09
N ASN A 91 5.29 9.97 -13.81
CA ASN A 91 6.23 9.06 -14.48
C ASN A 91 5.54 8.11 -15.47
N HIS A 92 4.32 7.64 -15.16
CA HIS A 92 3.62 6.65 -15.99
C HIS A 92 2.09 6.70 -15.78
N PRO A 93 1.30 6.23 -16.77
CA PRO A 93 -0.13 6.06 -16.59
C PRO A 93 -0.43 4.95 -15.57
N LEU A 94 -1.52 5.12 -14.82
CA LEU A 94 -2.04 4.12 -13.88
C LEU A 94 -3.54 4.30 -13.69
N THR A 95 -4.21 3.23 -13.25
CA THR A 95 -5.60 3.30 -12.74
C THR A 95 -5.59 2.96 -11.26
N ALA A 96 -6.19 3.82 -10.42
CA ALA A 96 -6.32 3.56 -8.99
C ALA A 96 -7.80 3.60 -8.60
N ILE A 97 -8.24 2.59 -7.85
CA ILE A 97 -9.62 2.46 -7.35
C ILE A 97 -9.53 2.26 -5.84
N THR A 98 -9.96 3.27 -5.09
CA THR A 98 -9.83 3.33 -3.62
C THR A 98 -11.17 3.07 -2.96
N PHE A 99 -11.19 2.26 -1.91
CA PHE A 99 -12.37 1.87 -1.14
C PHE A 99 -12.09 2.02 0.33
N SER A 100 -12.69 2.99 1.03
CA SER A 100 -12.55 3.15 2.49
C SER A 100 -11.09 3.06 2.99
N ASP A 101 -10.64 1.86 3.37
CA ASP A 101 -9.36 1.44 3.93
C ASP A 101 -8.42 0.69 2.96
N SER A 102 -8.82 0.48 1.71
CA SER A 102 -8.08 -0.28 0.72
C SER A 102 -7.99 0.42 -0.64
N VAL A 103 -7.09 -0.08 -1.50
CA VAL A 103 -6.92 0.42 -2.86
C VAL A 103 -6.40 -0.67 -3.80
N PHE A 104 -6.93 -0.68 -5.03
CA PHE A 104 -6.33 -1.37 -6.17
C PHE A 104 -5.64 -0.36 -7.09
N ILE A 105 -4.40 -0.64 -7.45
CA ILE A 105 -3.61 0.19 -8.35
C ILE A 105 -3.10 -0.68 -9.50
N ALA A 106 -3.53 -0.38 -10.71
CA ALA A 106 -3.11 -1.04 -11.94
C ALA A 106 -2.02 -0.25 -12.65
N THR A 107 -0.89 -0.91 -12.87
CA THR A 107 0.27 -0.41 -13.61
C THR A 107 0.60 -1.34 -14.78
N THR A 108 1.46 -0.89 -15.69
CA THR A 108 1.88 -1.72 -16.82
C THR A 108 3.07 -2.59 -16.41
N HIS A 109 4.04 -2.01 -15.71
CA HIS A 109 5.29 -2.68 -15.35
C HIS A 109 5.37 -3.04 -13.87
N ALA A 110 6.21 -4.02 -13.53
CA ALA A 110 6.34 -4.48 -12.14
C ALA A 110 7.03 -3.44 -11.26
N TYR A 111 8.08 -2.78 -11.79
CA TYR A 111 8.79 -1.74 -11.05
C TYR A 111 7.90 -0.55 -10.68
N GLU A 112 6.91 -0.23 -11.52
CA GLU A 112 5.93 0.83 -11.25
C GLU A 112 5.10 0.51 -10.01
N ALA A 113 4.50 -0.69 -9.95
CA ALA A 113 3.70 -1.14 -8.80
C ALA A 113 4.53 -1.22 -7.52
N VAL A 114 5.74 -1.77 -7.60
CA VAL A 114 6.65 -1.90 -6.46
C VAL A 114 7.10 -0.53 -5.94
N ASN A 115 7.42 0.42 -6.82
CA ASN A 115 7.80 1.77 -6.40
C ASN A 115 6.66 2.48 -5.68
N ILE A 116 5.42 2.33 -6.16
CA ILE A 116 4.24 2.85 -5.46
C ILE A 116 4.09 2.20 -4.08
N ALA A 117 4.22 0.87 -4.02
CA ALA A 117 4.11 0.11 -2.78
C ALA A 117 5.14 0.55 -1.73
N ILE A 118 6.41 0.67 -2.13
CA ILE A 118 7.50 1.13 -1.26
C ILE A 118 7.26 2.57 -0.79
N ASN A 119 6.91 3.48 -1.70
CA ASN A 119 6.62 4.87 -1.35
C ASN A 119 5.48 5.00 -0.33
N LEU A 120 4.41 4.23 -0.53
CA LEU A 120 3.29 4.15 0.41
C LEU A 120 3.74 3.61 1.77
N PHE A 121 4.48 2.50 1.78
CA PHE A 121 4.96 1.88 3.02
C PHE A 121 5.87 2.83 3.81
N HIS A 122 6.77 3.54 3.13
CA HIS A 122 7.68 4.53 3.71
C HIS A 122 6.95 5.74 4.28
N ALA A 123 5.82 6.14 3.69
CA ALA A 123 4.99 7.21 4.21
C ALA A 123 4.19 6.75 5.45
N LEU A 124 3.63 5.54 5.42
CA LEU A 124 2.65 5.07 6.41
C LEU A 124 3.28 4.52 7.69
N LEU A 125 4.43 3.86 7.61
CA LEU A 125 5.06 3.27 8.80
C LEU A 125 5.47 4.32 9.85
N PRO A 126 6.12 5.45 9.48
CA PRO A 126 6.38 6.54 10.43
C PRO A 126 5.12 7.19 10.99
N GLN A 127 4.02 7.16 10.22
CA GLN A 127 2.70 7.61 10.64
C GLN A 127 1.97 6.58 11.49
N LYS A 128 2.54 5.39 11.78
CA LYS A 128 1.90 4.36 12.61
C LYS A 128 0.58 3.85 12.02
N ILE A 129 0.51 3.77 10.70
CA ILE A 129 -0.64 3.20 9.99
C ILE A 129 -0.25 1.79 9.53
N PRO A 130 -0.87 0.74 10.09
CA PRO A 130 -0.52 -0.64 9.76
C PRO A 130 -1.15 -1.04 8.43
N MET A 131 -0.32 -1.42 7.46
CA MET A 131 -0.78 -1.76 6.12
C MET A 131 -0.07 -3.00 5.62
N ARG A 132 -0.80 -3.82 4.85
CA ARG A 132 -0.25 -4.95 4.11
C ARG A 132 -0.69 -4.85 2.65
N MET A 133 0.15 -5.37 1.78
CA MET A 133 0.00 -5.26 0.34
C MET A 133 0.27 -6.59 -0.35
N GLY A 134 -0.43 -6.82 -1.45
CA GLY A 134 -0.19 -7.91 -2.38
C GLY A 134 0.01 -7.37 -3.80
N ILE A 135 1.01 -7.90 -4.50
CA ILE A 135 1.30 -7.56 -5.90
C ILE A 135 1.11 -8.80 -6.76
N ALA A 136 0.36 -8.67 -7.85
CA ALA A 136 0.14 -9.75 -8.80
C ALA A 136 0.11 -9.29 -10.25
N TYR A 137 0.21 -10.25 -11.17
CA TYR A 137 0.20 -10.04 -12.61
C TYR A 137 -0.84 -10.91 -13.30
N GLY A 138 -1.43 -10.38 -14.38
CA GLY A 138 -2.46 -11.04 -15.17
C GLY A 138 -3.41 -10.01 -15.77
N THR A 139 -4.58 -10.47 -16.22
CA THR A 139 -5.58 -9.62 -16.87
C THR A 139 -6.16 -8.59 -15.90
N PHE A 140 -6.49 -7.40 -16.44
CA PHE A 140 -7.25 -6.36 -15.77
C PHE A 140 -8.09 -5.56 -16.78
N ALA A 141 -9.33 -5.25 -16.43
CA ALA A 141 -10.19 -4.36 -17.19
C ALA A 141 -11.01 -3.47 -16.23
N ALA A 142 -10.96 -2.16 -16.44
CA ALA A 142 -11.91 -1.22 -15.85
C ALA A 142 -13.11 -1.09 -16.79
N LEU A 143 -14.27 -1.58 -16.37
CA LEU A 143 -15.46 -1.70 -17.23
C LEU A 143 -16.29 -0.43 -17.26
N ARG A 144 -16.61 0.10 -16.07
CA ARG A 144 -17.56 1.20 -15.93
C ARG A 144 -17.37 1.91 -14.60
N PHE A 145 -17.48 3.23 -14.63
CA PHE A 145 -17.73 4.04 -13.45
C PHE A 145 -19.11 4.68 -13.58
N ARG A 146 -19.94 4.58 -12.54
CA ARG A 146 -21.26 5.21 -12.49
C ARG A 146 -21.39 5.99 -11.20
N SER A 147 -21.99 7.17 -11.31
CA SER A 147 -22.30 8.05 -10.19
C SER A 147 -23.68 8.67 -10.46
N ASP A 148 -24.73 7.96 -10.05
CA ASP A 148 -26.10 8.44 -10.18
C ASP A 148 -26.52 9.02 -8.83
N ILE A 149 -26.45 10.34 -8.67
CA ILE A 149 -26.81 11.03 -7.43
C ILE A 149 -28.19 11.68 -7.60
N THR A 150 -29.13 11.30 -6.74
CA THR A 150 -30.40 12.00 -6.51
C THR A 150 -30.38 12.66 -5.12
N VAL A 151 -31.38 13.49 -4.81
CA VAL A 151 -31.45 14.23 -3.54
C VAL A 151 -31.47 13.30 -2.31
N ASP A 152 -32.08 12.12 -2.44
CA ASP A 152 -32.29 11.17 -1.32
C ASP A 152 -31.60 9.81 -1.52
N SER A 153 -30.96 9.58 -2.67
CA SER A 153 -30.25 8.32 -2.97
C SER A 153 -29.08 8.55 -3.92
N GLY A 154 -27.99 7.81 -3.74
CA GLY A 154 -26.85 7.87 -4.64
C GLY A 154 -26.34 6.46 -4.92
N ASP A 155 -26.14 6.13 -6.19
CA ASP A 155 -25.42 4.93 -6.61
C ASP A 155 -24.04 5.33 -7.14
N HIS A 156 -23.01 4.86 -6.44
CA HIS A 156 -21.62 5.00 -6.84
C HIS A 156 -21.03 3.61 -7.07
N ALA A 157 -20.68 3.31 -8.32
CA ALA A 157 -20.14 2.00 -8.70
C ALA A 157 -18.84 2.17 -9.50
N ALA A 158 -17.80 1.47 -9.07
CA ALA A 158 -16.58 1.23 -9.83
C ALA A 158 -16.53 -0.25 -10.21
N GLN A 159 -16.74 -0.57 -11.48
CA GLN A 159 -16.76 -1.94 -11.99
C GLN A 159 -15.45 -2.25 -12.69
N PHE A 160 -14.71 -3.22 -12.16
CA PHE A 160 -13.46 -3.71 -12.70
C PHE A 160 -13.30 -5.19 -12.38
N LEU A 161 -12.55 -5.91 -13.20
CA LEU A 161 -12.28 -7.33 -12.99
C LEU A 161 -10.97 -7.75 -13.63
N GLY A 162 -10.48 -8.93 -13.25
CA GLY A 162 -9.29 -9.51 -13.84
C GLY A 162 -8.62 -10.52 -12.93
N THR A 163 -7.83 -11.41 -13.53
CA THR A 163 -7.08 -12.41 -12.76
C THR A 163 -6.03 -11.76 -11.85
N ALA A 164 -5.45 -10.64 -12.26
CA ALA A 164 -4.49 -9.91 -11.44
C ALA A 164 -5.12 -9.31 -10.17
N VAL A 165 -6.39 -8.86 -10.25
CA VAL A 165 -7.15 -8.34 -9.09
C VAL A 165 -7.28 -9.41 -8.02
N VAL A 166 -7.78 -10.59 -8.42
CA VAL A 166 -8.00 -11.73 -7.51
C VAL A 166 -6.68 -12.21 -6.90
N ARG A 167 -5.62 -12.30 -7.71
CA ARG A 167 -4.29 -12.75 -7.26
C ARG A 167 -3.62 -11.75 -6.31
N ALA A 168 -3.76 -10.44 -6.54
CA ALA A 168 -3.19 -9.41 -5.67
C ALA A 168 -3.86 -9.44 -4.29
N HIS A 169 -5.19 -9.54 -4.27
CA HIS A 169 -5.96 -9.75 -3.05
C HIS A 169 -5.59 -11.08 -2.36
N ALA A 170 -5.43 -12.17 -3.12
CA ALA A 170 -5.03 -13.46 -2.57
C ALA A 170 -3.62 -13.43 -1.95
N ALA A 171 -2.68 -12.67 -2.54
CA ALA A 171 -1.34 -12.50 -1.99
C ALA A 171 -1.36 -11.72 -0.67
N GLU A 172 -2.16 -10.65 -0.58
CA GLU A 172 -2.35 -9.89 0.67
C GLU A 172 -3.01 -10.77 1.75
N THR A 173 -4.06 -11.53 1.40
CA THR A 173 -4.85 -12.35 2.33
C THR A 173 -4.33 -13.78 2.52
N CYS A 174 -3.10 -14.07 2.07
CA CYS A 174 -2.58 -15.45 2.01
C CYS A 174 -2.34 -16.12 3.38
N GLY A 175 -2.38 -15.35 4.46
CA GLY A 175 -2.15 -15.81 5.84
C GLY A 175 -0.80 -15.40 6.41
N ILE A 176 0.11 -14.87 5.59
CA ILE A 176 1.35 -14.27 6.08
C ILE A 176 1.02 -13.03 6.92
N LYS A 177 1.56 -13.00 8.13
CA LYS A 177 1.28 -11.99 9.14
C LYS A 177 2.19 -10.76 8.97
N GLY A 178 1.79 -9.67 9.63
CA GLY A 178 2.54 -8.42 9.69
C GLY A 178 2.31 -7.45 8.54
N LEU A 179 3.08 -6.37 8.56
CA LEU A 179 3.05 -5.27 7.60
C LEU A 179 4.03 -5.60 6.48
N ARG A 180 3.52 -6.00 5.32
CA ARG A 180 4.31 -6.65 4.27
C ARG A 180 3.94 -6.15 2.88
N ILE A 181 4.85 -6.34 1.92
CA ILE A 181 4.58 -6.20 0.50
C ILE A 181 4.85 -7.56 -0.15
N LEU A 182 3.80 -8.35 -0.30
CA LEU A 182 3.86 -9.75 -0.71
C LEU A 182 3.73 -9.88 -2.22
N ILE A 183 4.46 -10.82 -2.81
CA ILE A 183 4.51 -11.00 -4.26
C ILE A 183 3.87 -12.33 -4.65
N HIS A 184 2.79 -12.27 -5.42
CA HIS A 184 2.16 -13.46 -5.99
C HIS A 184 3.10 -14.14 -7.01
N PRO A 185 3.14 -15.48 -7.11
CA PRO A 185 3.98 -16.20 -8.07
C PRO A 185 3.88 -15.75 -9.53
N SER A 186 2.72 -15.20 -9.92
CA SER A 186 2.51 -14.64 -11.28
C SER A 186 3.48 -13.51 -11.64
N VAL A 187 4.08 -12.84 -10.66
CA VAL A 187 5.04 -11.73 -10.90
C VAL A 187 6.46 -12.26 -11.10
N MET A 188 6.77 -13.50 -10.69
CA MET A 188 8.14 -14.03 -10.75
C MET A 188 8.76 -13.97 -12.15
N PRO A 189 8.04 -14.33 -13.24
CA PRO A 189 8.60 -14.20 -14.60
C PRO A 189 8.93 -12.77 -15.01
N LEU A 190 8.33 -11.77 -14.35
CA LEU A 190 8.54 -10.35 -14.64
C LEU A 190 9.80 -9.79 -13.97
N LEU A 191 10.39 -10.50 -13.02
CA LEU A 191 11.60 -10.07 -12.34
C LEU A 191 12.82 -10.17 -13.27
N ASP A 192 12.79 -11.08 -14.24
CA ASP A 192 13.85 -11.24 -15.25
C ASP A 192 13.54 -10.49 -16.56
N ASP A 193 12.34 -9.93 -16.69
CA ASP A 193 11.92 -9.18 -17.87
C ASP A 193 12.40 -7.72 -17.78
N ILE A 194 13.24 -7.29 -18.72
CA ILE A 194 13.82 -5.94 -18.77
C ILE A 194 12.77 -4.82 -18.88
N HIS A 195 11.59 -5.10 -19.44
CA HIS A 195 10.51 -4.11 -19.51
C HIS A 195 9.81 -3.95 -18.16
N HIS A 196 9.66 -5.05 -17.41
CA HIS A 196 9.01 -5.03 -16.10
C HIS A 196 9.97 -4.73 -14.95
N ASN A 197 11.25 -4.99 -15.13
CA ASN A 197 12.32 -4.80 -14.16
C ASN A 197 13.62 -4.30 -14.86
N PRO A 198 13.63 -3.06 -15.37
CA PRO A 198 14.79 -2.53 -16.08
C PRO A 198 16.00 -2.37 -15.15
N VAL A 199 17.14 -2.89 -15.58
CA VAL A 199 18.44 -2.69 -14.92
C VAL A 199 19.10 -1.44 -15.51
N LEU A 200 18.97 -0.30 -14.84
CA LEU A 200 19.63 0.95 -15.25
C LEU A 200 20.83 1.25 -14.34
N THR A 201 22.02 1.01 -14.89
CA THR A 201 23.30 1.47 -14.34
C THR A 201 23.57 2.89 -14.82
N GLU A 202 24.04 3.77 -13.93
CA GLU A 202 24.31 5.20 -14.17
C GLU A 202 23.09 6.14 -14.27
N GLY A 203 21.99 5.80 -13.57
CA GLY A 203 21.29 6.81 -12.75
C GLY A 203 19.80 7.06 -12.98
N ARG A 204 18.83 6.19 -12.65
CA ARG A 204 18.80 4.99 -11.80
C ARG A 204 17.50 4.23 -12.06
N LEU A 205 17.59 2.91 -12.19
CA LEU A 205 16.62 1.90 -11.72
C LEU A 205 17.45 0.67 -11.36
N HIS A 206 17.45 0.30 -10.08
CA HIS A 206 18.05 -0.95 -9.63
C HIS A 206 17.04 -2.08 -9.82
N PRO A 207 17.50 -3.32 -10.09
CA PRO A 207 16.61 -4.45 -10.17
C PRO A 207 15.76 -4.56 -8.89
N LEU A 208 14.50 -4.95 -9.05
CA LEU A 208 13.56 -5.13 -7.96
C LEU A 208 14.13 -6.09 -6.91
N ARG A 209 14.41 -5.53 -5.74
CA ARG A 209 14.93 -6.28 -4.60
C ARG A 209 13.79 -6.97 -3.89
N HIS A 210 13.93 -8.27 -3.71
CA HIS A 210 13.00 -9.11 -3.02
C HIS A 210 13.78 -10.08 -2.14
N ILE A 211 13.13 -10.59 -1.11
CA ILE A 211 13.68 -11.60 -0.20
C ILE A 211 12.69 -12.75 -0.07
N GLU A 212 13.21 -13.94 0.20
CA GLU A 212 12.38 -15.09 0.53
C GLU A 212 11.69 -14.88 1.88
N CYS A 213 10.42 -15.29 1.94
CA CYS A 213 9.70 -15.44 3.20
C CYS A 213 10.28 -16.63 3.98
N SER A 214 10.04 -16.69 5.28
CA SER A 214 10.48 -17.83 6.10
C SER A 214 9.83 -19.15 5.63
N GLU A 215 10.46 -20.29 5.89
CA GLU A 215 9.95 -21.61 5.50
C GLU A 215 8.51 -21.85 5.94
N ARG A 216 8.14 -21.39 7.15
CA ARG A 216 6.77 -21.48 7.67
C ARG A 216 5.79 -20.62 6.87
N GLU A 217 6.20 -19.42 6.47
CA GLU A 217 5.37 -18.51 5.68
C GLU A 217 5.15 -19.02 4.26
N GLN A 218 6.10 -19.76 3.69
CA GLN A 218 6.00 -20.32 2.34
C GLN A 218 4.89 -21.39 2.20
N LEU A 219 4.39 -21.94 3.31
CA LEU A 219 3.25 -22.88 3.33
C LEU A 219 1.88 -22.20 3.15
N ASN A 220 1.85 -20.93 2.76
CA ASN A 220 0.62 -20.16 2.58
C ASN A 220 -0.21 -20.64 1.38
N LYS A 221 -1.51 -20.33 1.41
CA LYS A 221 -2.49 -20.83 0.43
C LYS A 221 -2.34 -20.22 -0.96
N ALA A 222 -1.67 -19.07 -1.09
CA ALA A 222 -1.49 -18.36 -2.35
C ALA A 222 -0.15 -18.68 -3.04
N GLY A 223 0.68 -19.55 -2.45
CA GLY A 223 1.99 -19.89 -2.96
C GLY A 223 2.99 -18.74 -2.93
N VAL A 224 2.76 -17.70 -2.11
CA VAL A 224 3.68 -16.55 -1.98
C VAL A 224 5.00 -17.03 -1.38
N LEU A 225 6.09 -16.91 -2.12
CA LEU A 225 7.43 -17.28 -1.63
C LEU A 225 8.28 -16.06 -1.29
N HIS A 226 7.96 -14.90 -1.87
CA HIS A 226 8.79 -13.71 -1.82
C HIS A 226 8.01 -12.48 -1.36
N GLU A 227 8.74 -11.58 -0.72
CA GLU A 227 8.30 -10.23 -0.39
C GLU A 227 9.29 -9.20 -0.95
N ILE A 228 8.84 -7.98 -1.18
CA ILE A 228 9.69 -6.88 -1.62
C ILE A 228 10.60 -6.42 -0.47
N ASP A 229 11.89 -6.19 -0.75
CA ASP A 229 12.79 -5.46 0.17
C ASP A 229 12.41 -3.98 0.17
N TYR A 230 11.46 -3.62 1.02
CA TYR A 230 11.05 -2.24 1.23
C TYR A 230 11.90 -1.53 2.29
N TRP A 231 12.90 -2.18 2.89
CA TRP A 231 13.69 -1.61 3.98
C TRP A 231 14.99 -0.95 3.49
N HIS A 232 14.93 -0.27 2.35
CA HIS A 232 16.04 0.51 1.80
C HIS A 232 15.81 2.00 2.02
N LEU A 233 16.06 2.45 3.26
CA LEU A 233 15.76 3.80 3.74
C LEU A 233 17.06 4.57 4.05
N THR A 234 17.00 5.91 3.95
CA THR A 234 18.05 6.75 4.54
C THR A 234 18.07 6.56 6.06
N PRO A 235 19.23 6.72 6.76
CA PRO A 235 19.31 6.43 8.19
C PRO A 235 18.25 7.16 9.04
N THR A 236 17.96 8.42 8.71
CA THR A 236 16.92 9.21 9.40
C THR A 236 15.53 8.63 9.18
N SER A 237 15.20 8.22 7.95
CA SER A 237 13.89 7.67 7.61
C SER A 237 13.72 6.26 8.19
N GLU A 238 14.79 5.46 8.17
CA GLU A 238 14.85 4.14 8.78
C GLU A 238 14.55 4.20 10.29
N ALA A 239 15.20 5.12 11.00
CA ALA A 239 14.99 5.30 12.43
C ALA A 239 13.56 5.74 12.77
N LYS A 240 12.93 6.58 11.92
CA LYS A 240 11.53 7.00 12.08
C LYS A 240 10.57 5.84 11.82
N ALA A 241 10.77 5.11 10.72
CA ALA A 241 9.98 3.96 10.33
C ALA A 241 10.02 2.87 11.42
N TRP A 242 11.22 2.55 11.93
CA TRP A 242 11.38 1.60 13.04
C TRP A 242 10.66 2.06 14.31
N ARG A 243 10.79 3.33 14.69
CA ARG A 243 10.05 3.88 15.84
C ARG A 243 8.54 3.79 15.65
N GLY A 244 8.05 4.03 14.44
CA GLY A 244 6.63 3.85 14.10
C GLY A 244 6.16 2.42 14.32
N LEU A 245 6.92 1.43 13.83
CA LEU A 245 6.65 0.02 14.08
C LEU A 245 6.59 -0.32 15.57
N GLN A 246 7.60 0.12 16.34
CA GLN A 246 7.67 -0.17 17.77
C GLN A 246 6.55 0.52 18.56
N ASP A 247 6.10 1.71 18.15
CA ASP A 247 4.96 2.40 18.76
C ASP A 247 3.65 1.64 18.55
N MET A 248 3.45 1.10 17.34
CA MET A 248 2.28 0.25 17.07
C MET A 248 2.37 -1.06 17.86
N TRP A 249 3.54 -1.72 17.88
CA TRP A 249 3.74 -2.95 18.64
C TRP A 249 3.43 -2.77 20.13
N ASN A 250 3.91 -1.69 20.76
CA ASN A 250 3.67 -1.42 22.17
C ASN A 250 2.19 -1.16 22.53
N LYS A 251 1.40 -0.69 21.55
CA LYS A 251 -0.03 -0.41 21.73
C LYS A 251 -0.93 -1.58 21.34
N ALA A 252 -0.38 -2.58 20.65
CA ALA A 252 -1.15 -3.67 20.08
C ALA A 252 -1.84 -4.50 21.17
N PRO A 253 -3.10 -4.92 20.98
CA PRO A 253 -3.70 -5.93 21.83
C PRO A 253 -2.94 -7.25 21.66
N LEU A 254 -2.98 -8.11 22.69
CA LEU A 254 -2.21 -9.36 22.73
C LEU A 254 -2.47 -10.28 21.52
N SER A 255 -3.68 -10.28 20.97
CA SER A 255 -4.04 -11.08 19.79
C SER A 255 -3.31 -10.65 18.51
N GLU A 256 -2.85 -9.39 18.44
CA GLU A 256 -2.23 -8.82 17.24
C GLU A 256 -0.72 -8.64 17.37
N VAL A 257 -0.12 -8.96 18.52
CA VAL A 257 1.32 -8.84 18.77
C VAL A 257 2.15 -9.59 17.73
N GLU A 258 1.70 -10.77 17.30
CA GLU A 258 2.37 -11.59 16.30
C GLU A 258 2.60 -10.82 14.99
N HIS A 259 1.66 -9.96 14.57
CA HIS A 259 1.82 -9.15 13.35
C HIS A 259 3.07 -8.27 13.42
N TYR A 260 3.35 -7.67 14.58
CA TYR A 260 4.48 -6.74 14.73
C TYR A 260 5.81 -7.47 14.89
N GLU A 261 5.79 -8.62 15.58
CA GLU A 261 6.96 -9.48 15.72
C GLU A 261 7.45 -9.98 14.37
N VAL A 262 6.58 -10.60 13.57
CA VAL A 262 6.97 -11.10 12.23
C VAL A 262 7.35 -9.97 11.27
N THR A 263 6.79 -8.77 11.45
CA THR A 263 7.22 -7.59 10.69
C THR A 263 8.66 -7.21 11.04
N ALA A 264 8.99 -7.21 12.33
CA ALA A 264 10.35 -6.92 12.79
C ALA A 264 11.35 -8.00 12.34
N GLU A 265 10.93 -9.27 12.29
CA GLU A 265 11.73 -10.36 11.72
C GLU A 265 11.97 -10.17 10.22
N ALA A 266 10.94 -9.83 9.45
CA ALA A 266 11.05 -9.56 8.01
C ALA A 266 12.02 -8.40 7.75
N ILE A 267 11.88 -7.29 8.49
CA ILE A 267 12.80 -6.15 8.42
C ILE A 267 14.23 -6.56 8.78
N ASN A 268 14.40 -7.42 9.80
CA ASN A 268 15.72 -7.92 10.17
C ASN A 268 16.36 -8.74 9.04
N ARG A 269 15.58 -9.60 8.34
CA ARG A 269 16.05 -10.31 7.14
C ARG A 269 16.48 -9.34 6.03
N MET A 270 15.69 -8.31 5.76
CA MET A 270 16.02 -7.26 4.78
C MET A 270 17.33 -6.55 5.14
N ARG A 271 17.52 -6.20 6.43
CA ARG A 271 18.77 -5.59 6.92
C ARG A 271 19.97 -6.51 6.75
N ILE A 272 19.83 -7.79 7.06
CA ILE A 272 20.90 -8.78 6.91
C ILE A 272 21.26 -8.97 5.43
N ALA A 273 20.26 -9.05 4.55
CA ALA A 273 20.47 -9.10 3.10
C ALA A 273 21.16 -7.84 2.54
N GLN A 274 21.13 -6.73 3.27
CA GLN A 274 21.87 -5.49 2.99
C GLN A 274 23.26 -5.45 3.65
N GLY A 275 23.72 -6.54 4.25
CA GLY A 275 25.04 -6.64 4.90
C GLY A 275 25.10 -6.03 6.30
N ARG A 276 23.96 -5.79 6.95
CA ARG A 276 23.94 -5.28 8.34
C ARG A 276 23.92 -6.43 9.34
N GLU A 277 24.46 -6.16 10.53
CA GLU A 277 24.42 -7.10 11.65
C GLU A 277 22.98 -7.45 12.07
N PRO A 278 22.69 -8.73 12.37
CA PRO A 278 21.41 -9.17 12.88
C PRO A 278 21.03 -8.46 14.19
N LEU A 279 19.77 -8.03 14.30
CA LEU A 279 19.22 -7.55 15.55
C LEU A 279 18.97 -8.71 16.52
N LYS A 280 19.65 -8.70 17.68
CA LYS A 280 19.45 -9.71 18.74
C LYS A 280 18.14 -9.54 19.52
N LYS A 281 17.61 -8.32 19.58
CA LYS A 281 16.35 -8.00 20.26
C LYS A 281 15.49 -7.16 19.32
N LEU A 282 14.43 -7.77 18.79
CA LEU A 282 13.54 -7.14 17.81
C LEU A 282 12.59 -6.12 18.46
N HIS A 283 12.19 -6.36 19.70
CA HIS A 283 11.39 -5.41 20.48
C HIS A 283 12.31 -4.41 21.20
N ARG A 284 12.89 -3.49 20.44
CA ARG A 284 13.75 -2.40 20.93
C ARG A 284 13.39 -1.08 20.28
N ARG A 285 13.43 0.00 21.06
CA ARG A 285 12.97 1.33 20.61
C ARG A 285 13.74 1.90 19.43
N THR A 286 15.05 1.67 19.37
CA THR A 286 15.97 2.27 18.39
C THR A 286 16.79 1.21 17.68
N LEU A 287 17.16 1.46 16.43
CA LEU A 287 18.14 0.64 15.72
C LEU A 287 19.57 0.92 16.24
N PRO A 288 20.49 -0.06 16.16
CA PRO A 288 21.90 0.16 16.45
C PRO A 288 22.55 1.10 15.43
#